data_AF-A0A971D7Y2-F1
#
_entry.id   AF-A0A971D7Y2-F1
#
_cell.length_a   1.000
_cell.length_b   1.000
_cell.length_c   1.000
_cell.angle_alpha   90.00
_cell.angle_beta   90.00
_cell.angle_gamma   90.00
#
_symmetry.space_group_name_H-M   'P 1'
#
loop_
_entity.id
_entity.type
_entity.pdbx_description
1 polymer ?
#
loop_
_entity_poly.entity_id
_entity_poly.type
_entity_poly.pdbx_seq_one_letter_code
_entity_poly.pdbx_strand_id
1 'polypeptide(L)'
;MDWEKLQYIDIRILYVIILLCMIIPMFKPIGLPVAVSENTQKVYQVIEDLPDGSVIWVSHDTGSGNAPELNPMITALARQAFRKNCKLVGTAFFSETVGPTLLYDYINEVAEEMGKEYGVDWVNLGYRLNAEACMKVMVDDVWAGVGGVDWTGTPLDNFPLMQQVRSIRNDVDLIFVTTVGSPG
;
A
#
# COMPACT_ATOMS: atom_id res chain seq x y z
N MET A 1 3.49 13.55 42.22
CA MET A 1 3.03 12.23 41.77
C MET A 1 4.18 11.28 42.06
N ASP A 2 4.04 10.40 43.04
CA ASP A 2 5.14 9.56 43.55
C ASP A 2 5.45 8.45 42.54
N TRP A 3 6.48 8.64 41.72
CA TRP A 3 6.93 7.65 40.72
C TRP A 3 7.34 6.32 41.35
N GLU A 4 7.80 6.32 42.60
CA GLU A 4 8.18 5.10 43.33
C GLU A 4 6.99 4.14 43.51
N LYS A 5 5.77 4.63 43.76
CA LYS A 5 4.58 3.78 43.91
C LYS A 5 4.17 3.09 42.61
N LEU A 6 4.54 3.65 41.45
CA LEU A 6 4.27 3.04 40.15
C LEU A 6 5.20 1.86 39.85
N GLN A 7 6.44 1.90 40.36
CA GLN A 7 7.44 0.84 40.17
C GLN A 7 7.15 -0.43 40.99
N TYR A 8 6.44 -0.32 42.11
CA TYR A 8 6.09 -1.46 42.96
C TYR A 8 4.71 -2.07 42.64
N ILE A 9 4.04 -1.64 41.57
CA ILE A 9 2.79 -2.26 41.13
C ILE A 9 3.10 -3.67 40.61
N ASP A 10 2.35 -4.65 41.14
CA ASP A 10 2.42 -6.02 40.65
C ASP A 10 2.08 -6.07 39.15
N ILE A 11 3.02 -6.59 38.35
CA ILE A 11 2.88 -6.71 36.90
C ILE A 11 1.61 -7.47 36.49
N ARG A 12 1.10 -8.39 37.34
CA ARG A 12 -0.16 -9.11 37.12
C ARG A 12 -1.36 -8.20 37.12
N ILE A 13 -1.38 -7.21 38.01
CA ILE A 13 -2.45 -6.19 38.06
C ILE A 13 -2.40 -5.34 36.80
N LEU A 14 -1.19 -4.96 36.35
CA LEU A 14 -1.00 -4.22 35.11
C LEU A 14 -1.49 -5.02 33.89
N TYR A 15 -1.20 -6.33 33.81
CA TYR A 15 -1.73 -7.19 32.76
C TYR A 15 -3.25 -7.31 32.79
N VAL A 16 -3.87 -7.43 33.97
CA VAL A 16 -5.35 -7.46 34.08
C VAL A 16 -5.95 -6.13 33.62
N ILE A 17 -5.34 -5.00 33.99
CA ILE A 17 -5.79 -3.68 33.53
C ILE A 17 -5.67 -3.56 32.01
N ILE A 18 -4.54 -3.93 31.42
CA ILE A 18 -4.34 -3.92 29.96
C ILE A 18 -5.35 -4.84 29.27
N LEU A 19 -5.56 -6.04 29.81
CA LEU A 19 -6.53 -7.01 29.28
C LEU A 19 -7.95 -6.41 29.28
N LEU A 20 -8.37 -5.79 30.38
CA LEU A 20 -9.67 -5.11 30.45
C LEU A 20 -9.75 -3.95 29.47
N CYS A 21 -8.69 -3.15 29.35
CA CYS A 21 -8.59 -2.06 28.37
C CYS A 21 -8.68 -2.54 26.91
N MET A 22 -8.31 -3.78 26.61
CA MET A 22 -8.47 -4.38 25.27
C MET A 22 -9.86 -5.01 25.08
N ILE A 23 -10.39 -5.71 26.09
CA ILE A 23 -11.69 -6.39 26.01
C ILE A 23 -12.85 -5.41 25.93
N ILE A 24 -12.82 -4.33 26.72
CA ILE A 24 -13.95 -3.39 26.79
C ILE A 24 -14.25 -2.72 25.43
N PRO A 25 -13.26 -2.16 24.69
CA PRO A 25 -13.50 -1.60 23.36
C PRO A 25 -14.00 -2.61 22.33
N MET A 26 -13.65 -3.90 22.47
CA MET A 26 -14.12 -4.95 21.56
C MET A 26 -15.63 -5.16 21.65
N PHE A 27 -16.23 -5.06 22.85
CA PHE A 27 -17.69 -5.18 23.04
C PHE A 27 -18.42 -3.84 22.92
N LYS A 28 -17.76 -2.74 23.26
CA LYS A 28 -18.30 -1.38 23.12
C LYS A 28 -17.25 -0.47 22.48
N PRO A 29 -17.21 -0.38 21.14
CA PRO A 29 -16.29 0.51 20.45
C PRO A 29 -16.53 1.94 20.92
N ILE A 30 -15.47 2.57 21.43
CA ILE A 30 -15.53 3.89 22.08
C ILE A 30 -15.78 5.01 21.06
N GLY A 31 -15.67 4.72 19.75
CA GLY A 31 -16.01 5.65 18.69
C GLY A 31 -15.16 6.92 18.73
N LEU A 32 -13.88 6.79 19.11
CA LEU A 32 -12.99 7.95 19.20
C LEU A 32 -12.91 8.65 17.83
N PRO A 33 -13.10 9.97 17.78
CA PRO A 33 -13.00 10.70 16.53
C PRO A 33 -11.57 10.61 16.00
N VAL A 34 -11.41 10.04 14.81
CA VAL A 34 -10.13 10.02 14.11
C VAL A 34 -9.94 11.40 13.49
N ALA A 35 -9.07 12.22 14.07
CA ALA A 35 -8.72 13.51 13.50
C ALA A 35 -7.96 13.30 12.19
N VAL A 36 -8.38 13.98 11.12
CA VAL A 36 -7.64 13.97 9.86
C VAL A 36 -6.39 14.82 10.05
N SER A 37 -5.22 14.20 9.91
CA SER A 37 -3.94 14.91 10.03
C SER A 37 -3.69 15.80 8.81
N GLU A 38 -2.88 16.85 8.97
CA GLU A 38 -2.45 17.72 7.86
C GLU A 38 -1.76 16.91 6.74
N ASN A 39 -0.96 15.90 7.11
CA ASN A 39 -0.29 15.02 6.16
C ASN A 39 -1.30 14.17 5.37
N THR A 40 -2.35 13.66 6.02
CA THR A 40 -3.44 12.93 5.35
C THR A 40 -4.16 13.82 4.35
N GLN A 41 -4.45 15.08 4.71
CA GLN A 41 -5.08 16.03 3.79
C GLN A 41 -4.20 16.32 2.59
N LYS A 42 -2.89 16.51 2.79
CA LYS A 42 -1.94 16.73 1.67
C LYS A 42 -1.91 15.56 0.70
N VAL A 43 -1.82 14.32 1.20
CA VAL A 43 -1.85 13.12 0.34
C VAL A 43 -3.16 13.03 -0.43
N TYR A 44 -4.29 13.26 0.24
CA TYR A 44 -5.60 13.28 -0.41
C TYR A 44 -5.64 14.31 -1.54
N GLN A 45 -5.16 15.54 -1.27
CA GLN A 45 -5.16 16.63 -2.24
C GLN A 45 -4.25 16.33 -3.44
N VAL A 46 -3.06 15.76 -3.22
CA VAL A 46 -2.13 15.38 -4.29
C VAL A 46 -2.78 14.41 -5.27
N ILE A 47 -3.51 13.40 -4.77
CA ILE A 47 -4.23 12.45 -5.62
C ILE A 47 -5.44 13.14 -6.30
N GLU A 48 -6.12 14.03 -5.58
CA GLU A 48 -7.26 14.79 -6.12
C GLU A 48 -6.85 15.79 -7.21
N ASP A 49 -5.63 16.32 -7.17
CA ASP A 49 -5.14 17.30 -8.13
C ASP A 49 -4.55 16.63 -9.39
N LEU A 50 -4.37 15.30 -9.41
CA LEU A 50 -3.94 14.57 -10.59
C LEU A 50 -4.96 14.71 -11.74
N PRO A 51 -4.50 14.80 -13.00
CA PRO A 51 -5.37 14.65 -14.16
C PRO A 51 -6.11 13.31 -14.16
N ASP A 52 -7.32 13.30 -14.71
CA ASP A 52 -8.05 12.04 -14.91
C ASP A 52 -7.26 11.12 -15.87
N GLY A 53 -7.14 9.85 -15.51
CA GLY A 53 -6.37 8.88 -16.29
C GLY A 53 -4.87 8.83 -15.97
N SER A 54 -4.38 9.63 -15.02
CA SER A 54 -2.99 9.58 -14.55
C SER A 54 -2.58 8.20 -14.05
N VAL A 55 -1.28 7.91 -14.15
CA VAL A 55 -0.68 6.64 -13.70
C VAL A 55 -0.03 6.82 -12.33
N ILE A 56 -0.46 6.01 -11.38
CA ILE A 56 0.08 5.98 -10.02
C ILE A 56 0.86 4.68 -9.83
N TRP A 57 2.14 4.81 -9.51
CA TRP A 57 2.96 3.71 -9.08
C TRP A 57 2.75 3.44 -7.59
N VAL A 58 2.50 2.19 -7.22
CA VAL A 58 2.22 1.79 -5.84
C VAL A 58 3.25 0.77 -5.38
N SER A 59 4.02 1.09 -4.35
CA SER A 59 4.88 0.11 -3.67
C SER A 59 4.27 -0.29 -2.33
N HIS A 60 3.95 -1.58 -2.18
CA HIS A 60 3.40 -2.13 -0.95
C HIS A 60 4.43 -2.99 -0.21
N ASP A 61 5.28 -2.28 0.52
CA ASP A 61 6.41 -2.82 1.27
C ASP A 61 5.97 -3.22 2.69
N THR A 62 5.16 -4.29 2.76
CA THR A 62 4.50 -4.76 3.98
C THR A 62 4.94 -6.16 4.40
N GLY A 63 4.70 -6.50 5.66
CA GLY A 63 4.81 -7.82 6.25
C GLY A 63 3.60 -8.13 7.14
N SER A 64 3.48 -9.38 7.61
CA SER A 64 2.30 -9.84 8.35
C SER A 64 2.03 -9.04 9.64
N GLY A 65 3.08 -8.56 10.31
CA GLY A 65 2.95 -7.81 11.57
C GLY A 65 2.40 -6.40 11.45
N ASN A 66 2.36 -5.83 10.24
CA ASN A 66 2.02 -4.42 9.99
C ASN A 66 0.97 -4.24 8.88
N ALA A 67 0.61 -5.31 8.19
CA ALA A 67 -0.53 -5.38 7.29
C ALA A 67 -1.80 -4.70 7.83
N PRO A 68 -2.23 -4.89 9.11
CA PRO A 68 -3.44 -4.22 9.61
C PRO A 68 -3.39 -2.69 9.59
N GLU A 69 -2.19 -2.10 9.65
CA GLU A 69 -1.99 -0.65 9.60
C GLU A 69 -1.88 -0.14 8.15
N LEU A 70 -1.16 -0.88 7.29
CA LEU A 70 -0.85 -0.44 5.92
C LEU A 70 -1.94 -0.75 4.90
N ASN A 71 -2.61 -1.90 5.01
CA ASN A 71 -3.56 -2.36 4.01
C ASN A 71 -4.74 -1.40 3.80
N PRO A 72 -5.33 -0.77 4.85
CA PRO A 72 -6.38 0.22 4.66
C PRO A 72 -5.96 1.41 3.79
N MET A 73 -4.66 1.73 3.75
CA MET A 73 -4.13 2.80 2.90
C MET A 73 -4.20 2.42 1.42
N ILE A 74 -3.94 1.15 1.08
CA ILE A 74 -4.06 0.63 -0.29
C ILE A 74 -5.51 0.67 -0.77
N THR A 75 -6.44 0.22 0.07
CA THR A 75 -7.89 0.30 -0.23
C THR A 75 -8.34 1.74 -0.45
N ALA A 76 -7.91 2.67 0.42
CA ALA A 76 -8.24 4.09 0.30
C ALA A 76 -7.67 4.72 -0.98
N LEU A 77 -6.40 4.43 -1.28
CA LEU A 77 -5.72 4.87 -2.50
C LEU A 77 -6.45 4.37 -3.74
N ALA A 78 -6.71 3.06 -3.82
CA ALA A 78 -7.36 2.45 -4.97
C ALA A 78 -8.73 3.07 -5.23
N ARG A 79 -9.53 3.25 -4.18
CA ARG A 79 -10.86 3.85 -4.28
C ARG A 79 -10.80 5.30 -4.75
N GLN A 80 -9.85 6.10 -4.25
CA GLN A 80 -9.67 7.48 -4.70
C GLN A 80 -9.17 7.55 -6.15
N ALA A 81 -8.16 6.77 -6.50
CA ALA A 81 -7.58 6.72 -7.84
C ALA A 81 -8.61 6.29 -8.90
N PHE A 82 -9.34 5.20 -8.64
CA PHE A 82 -10.33 4.69 -9.59
C PHE A 82 -11.53 5.61 -9.77
N ARG A 83 -11.91 6.42 -8.76
CA ARG A 83 -12.93 7.48 -8.91
C ARG A 83 -12.51 8.52 -9.94
N LYS A 84 -11.22 8.75 -10.10
CA LYS A 84 -10.60 9.67 -11.08
C LYS A 84 -10.15 8.96 -12.36
N ASN A 85 -10.52 7.70 -12.54
CA ASN A 85 -10.06 6.86 -13.65
C ASN A 85 -8.54 6.74 -13.76
N CYS A 86 -7.80 7.05 -12.69
CA CYS A 86 -6.36 6.84 -12.64
C CYS A 86 -6.03 5.35 -12.71
N LYS A 87 -4.86 5.06 -13.24
CA LYS A 87 -4.33 3.71 -13.43
C LYS A 87 -3.35 3.38 -12.31
N LEU A 88 -3.33 2.13 -11.86
CA LEU A 88 -2.43 1.69 -10.78
C LEU A 88 -1.41 0.67 -11.28
N VAL A 89 -0.13 0.91 -11.04
CA VAL A 89 0.93 -0.06 -11.31
C VAL A 89 1.62 -0.42 -9.99
N GLY A 90 1.45 -1.66 -9.56
CA GLY A 90 1.86 -2.15 -8.25
C GLY A 90 3.18 -2.91 -8.24
N THR A 91 3.99 -2.73 -7.20
CA THR A 91 5.18 -3.52 -6.87
C THR A 91 5.32 -3.77 -5.37
N ALA A 92 6.22 -4.68 -5.01
CA ALA A 92 6.72 -4.83 -3.64
C ALA A 92 8.24 -5.07 -3.64
N PHE A 93 8.91 -4.58 -2.61
CA PHE A 93 10.36 -4.68 -2.40
C PHE A 93 10.74 -5.19 -1.00
N PHE A 94 9.79 -5.29 -0.07
CA PHE A 94 10.07 -5.78 1.29
C PHE A 94 9.91 -7.30 1.45
N SER A 95 8.77 -7.86 1.04
CA SER A 95 8.45 -9.28 1.20
C SER A 95 8.08 -9.91 -0.14
N GLU A 96 8.68 -11.08 -0.43
CA GLU A 96 8.47 -11.79 -1.69
C GLU A 96 7.01 -12.16 -1.93
N THR A 97 6.29 -12.55 -0.88
CA THR A 97 4.93 -13.09 -1.00
C THR A 97 3.90 -12.18 -0.36
N VAL A 98 4.17 -11.61 0.82
CA VAL A 98 3.16 -10.89 1.59
C VAL A 98 2.79 -9.57 0.90
N GLY A 99 3.77 -8.77 0.52
CA GLY A 99 3.57 -7.49 -0.16
C GLY A 99 2.73 -7.60 -1.44
N PRO A 100 3.17 -8.37 -2.45
CA PRO A 100 2.45 -8.44 -3.71
C PRO A 100 1.09 -9.13 -3.60
N THR A 101 0.93 -10.11 -2.71
CA THR A 101 -0.37 -10.77 -2.51
C THR A 101 -1.39 -9.80 -1.91
N LEU A 102 -1.04 -9.12 -0.83
CA LEU A 102 -1.96 -8.15 -0.20
C LEU A 102 -2.25 -6.98 -1.15
N LEU A 103 -1.25 -6.48 -1.88
CA LEU A 103 -1.47 -5.44 -2.88
C LEU A 103 -2.51 -5.87 -3.92
N TYR A 104 -2.42 -7.11 -4.41
CA TYR A 104 -3.41 -7.67 -5.32
C TYR A 104 -4.79 -7.74 -4.67
N ASP A 105 -4.90 -8.38 -3.50
CA ASP A 105 -6.19 -8.63 -2.84
C ASP A 105 -6.96 -7.32 -2.59
N TYR A 106 -6.31 -6.31 -2.01
CA TYR A 106 -6.96 -5.06 -1.63
C TYR A 106 -7.25 -4.13 -2.82
N ILE A 107 -6.44 -4.16 -3.89
CA ILE A 107 -6.77 -3.42 -5.11
C ILE A 107 -7.87 -4.15 -5.88
N ASN A 108 -7.81 -5.49 -5.98
CA ASN A 108 -8.80 -6.29 -6.71
C ASN A 108 -10.19 -6.15 -6.10
N GLU A 109 -10.31 -6.20 -4.77
CA GLU A 109 -11.58 -5.99 -4.08
C GLU A 109 -12.23 -4.65 -4.50
N VAL A 110 -11.47 -3.56 -4.48
CA VAL A 110 -11.97 -2.24 -4.89
C VAL A 110 -12.21 -2.16 -6.40
N ALA A 111 -11.38 -2.84 -7.19
CA ALA A 111 -11.53 -2.89 -8.64
C ALA A 111 -12.85 -3.58 -9.03
N GLU A 112 -13.17 -4.72 -8.41
CA GLU A 112 -14.44 -5.43 -8.61
C GLU A 112 -15.64 -4.58 -8.19
N GLU A 113 -15.57 -3.90 -7.04
CA GLU A 113 -16.61 -2.96 -6.58
C GLU A 113 -16.87 -1.83 -7.58
N MET A 114 -15.83 -1.36 -8.28
CA MET A 114 -15.86 -0.19 -9.15
C MET A 114 -15.86 -0.53 -10.65
N GLY A 115 -15.94 -1.82 -11.00
CA GLY A 115 -15.94 -2.30 -12.39
C GLY A 115 -14.64 -1.99 -13.15
N LYS A 116 -13.49 -2.07 -12.47
CA LYS A 116 -12.16 -1.87 -13.04
C LYS A 116 -11.54 -3.21 -13.41
N GLU A 117 -10.77 -3.23 -14.50
CA GLU A 117 -10.25 -4.45 -15.10
C GLU A 117 -8.72 -4.59 -14.91
N TYR A 118 -8.27 -5.77 -14.49
CA TYR A 118 -6.84 -6.09 -14.41
C TYR A 118 -6.20 -6.09 -15.79
N GLY A 119 -5.02 -5.48 -15.94
CA GLY A 119 -4.36 -5.29 -17.22
C GLY A 119 -4.73 -4.00 -17.97
N VAL A 120 -5.90 -3.41 -17.66
CA VAL A 120 -6.41 -2.19 -18.29
C VAL A 120 -6.40 -1.00 -17.34
N ASP A 121 -6.91 -1.20 -16.12
CA ASP A 121 -6.99 -0.17 -15.08
C ASP A 121 -5.87 -0.31 -14.05
N TRP A 122 -5.42 -1.53 -13.80
CA TRP A 122 -4.34 -1.77 -12.86
C TRP A 122 -3.57 -3.05 -13.17
N VAL A 123 -2.30 -3.12 -12.77
CA VAL A 123 -1.43 -4.30 -12.89
C VAL A 123 -0.58 -4.45 -11.64
N ASN A 124 -0.34 -5.68 -11.21
CA ASN A 124 0.61 -6.01 -10.14
C ASN A 124 1.85 -6.68 -10.72
N LEU A 125 3.01 -6.04 -10.58
CA LEU A 125 4.30 -6.51 -11.09
C LEU A 125 5.08 -7.37 -10.06
N GLY A 126 4.49 -7.57 -8.88
CA GLY A 126 4.99 -8.51 -7.89
C GLY A 126 6.20 -8.01 -7.11
N TYR A 127 6.89 -8.95 -6.45
CA TYR A 127 8.09 -8.64 -5.67
C TYR A 127 9.32 -8.50 -6.55
N ARG A 128 10.19 -7.54 -6.21
CA ARG A 128 11.46 -7.29 -6.89
C ARG A 128 12.62 -7.36 -5.90
N LEU A 129 13.54 -8.30 -6.15
CA LEU A 129 14.76 -8.45 -5.38
C LEU A 129 15.72 -7.29 -5.69
N ASN A 130 16.40 -6.79 -4.67
CA ASN A 130 17.36 -5.68 -4.78
C ASN A 130 16.69 -4.40 -5.32
N ALA A 131 15.90 -3.77 -4.44
CA ALA A 131 15.08 -2.60 -4.74
C ALA A 131 15.86 -1.49 -5.46
N GLU A 132 17.06 -1.16 -4.98
CA GLU A 132 17.87 -0.07 -5.56
C GLU A 132 18.25 -0.36 -7.02
N ALA A 133 18.73 -1.57 -7.31
CA ALA A 133 19.11 -1.96 -8.67
C ALA A 133 17.90 -2.01 -9.60
N CYS A 134 16.80 -2.63 -9.15
CA CYS A 134 15.55 -2.70 -9.90
C CYS A 134 14.98 -1.32 -10.20
N MET A 135 14.88 -0.44 -9.19
CA MET A 135 14.37 0.92 -9.39
C MET A 135 15.22 1.72 -10.37
N LYS A 136 16.56 1.62 -10.31
CA LYS A 136 17.45 2.31 -11.27
C LYS A 136 17.15 1.91 -12.72
N VAL A 137 16.84 0.64 -12.97
CA VAL A 137 16.45 0.18 -14.31
C VAL A 137 15.05 0.71 -14.65
N MET A 138 14.08 0.59 -13.74
CA MET A 138 12.68 1.00 -13.99
C MET A 138 12.49 2.48 -14.25
N VAL A 139 13.43 3.33 -13.82
CA VAL A 139 13.43 4.76 -14.15
C VAL A 139 13.34 4.97 -15.66
N ASP A 140 14.08 4.19 -16.45
CA ASP A 140 14.13 4.32 -17.90
C ASP A 140 13.48 3.13 -18.64
N ASP A 141 13.40 1.94 -18.02
CA ASP A 141 12.75 0.74 -18.58
C ASP A 141 12.11 -0.13 -17.48
N VAL A 142 10.82 0.05 -17.26
CA VAL A 142 10.01 -0.72 -16.31
C VAL A 142 10.00 -2.21 -16.67
N TRP A 143 9.90 -2.53 -17.96
CA TRP A 143 9.76 -3.91 -18.42
C TRP A 143 11.03 -4.71 -18.17
N ALA A 144 12.19 -4.11 -18.45
CA ALA A 144 13.48 -4.70 -18.10
C ALA A 144 13.63 -4.83 -16.57
N GLY A 145 13.21 -3.81 -15.82
CA GLY A 145 13.31 -3.79 -14.36
C GLY A 145 12.50 -4.88 -13.66
N VAL A 146 11.36 -5.29 -14.24
CA VAL A 146 10.50 -6.36 -13.68
C VAL A 146 10.66 -7.72 -14.37
N GLY A 147 11.53 -7.82 -15.37
CA GLY A 147 11.75 -9.07 -16.11
C GLY A 147 10.64 -9.43 -17.09
N GLY A 148 9.88 -8.44 -17.57
CA GLY A 148 8.93 -8.60 -18.68
C GLY A 148 7.64 -9.35 -18.37
N VAL A 149 7.35 -9.65 -17.10
CA VAL A 149 6.14 -10.36 -16.67
C VAL A 149 5.49 -9.69 -15.46
N ASP A 150 4.21 -9.94 -15.24
CA ASP A 150 3.50 -9.58 -14.02
C ASP A 150 3.77 -10.56 -12.86
N TRP A 151 3.13 -10.34 -11.72
CA TRP A 151 3.28 -11.18 -10.54
C TRP A 151 2.82 -12.64 -10.71
N THR A 152 1.98 -12.94 -11.71
CA THR A 152 1.54 -14.31 -12.05
C THR A 152 2.43 -14.97 -13.10
N GLY A 153 3.42 -14.24 -13.65
CA GLY A 153 4.26 -14.71 -14.75
C GLY A 153 3.67 -14.46 -16.14
N THR A 154 2.59 -13.69 -16.24
CA THR A 154 1.99 -13.31 -17.53
C THR A 154 2.85 -12.23 -18.19
N PRO A 155 3.24 -12.42 -19.46
CA PRO A 155 3.98 -11.41 -20.23
C PRO A 155 3.30 -10.04 -20.26
N LEU A 156 4.08 -8.96 -20.09
CA LEU A 156 3.55 -7.60 -20.01
C LEU A 156 2.93 -7.10 -21.31
N ASP A 157 3.25 -7.72 -22.43
CA ASP A 157 2.65 -7.43 -23.73
C ASP A 157 1.14 -7.71 -23.79
N ASN A 158 0.65 -8.60 -22.93
CA ASN A 158 -0.76 -8.91 -22.79
C ASN A 158 -1.58 -7.81 -22.09
N PHE A 159 -0.95 -6.80 -21.48
CA PHE A 159 -1.64 -5.78 -20.69
C PHE A 159 -1.63 -4.42 -21.39
N PRO A 160 -2.80 -3.90 -21.84
CA PRO A 160 -2.92 -2.58 -22.45
C PRO A 160 -2.33 -1.43 -21.61
N LEU A 161 -2.40 -1.51 -20.28
CA LEU A 161 -1.78 -0.53 -19.38
C LEU A 161 -0.25 -0.52 -19.51
N MET A 162 0.37 -1.70 -19.59
CA MET A 162 1.84 -1.80 -19.65
C MET A 162 2.41 -1.36 -20.99
N GLN A 163 1.60 -1.32 -22.04
CA GLN A 163 1.99 -0.70 -23.31
C GLN A 163 2.21 0.81 -23.20
N GLN A 164 1.51 1.45 -22.25
CA GLN A 164 1.58 2.88 -21.97
C GLN A 164 2.66 3.21 -20.93
N VAL A 165 2.97 2.26 -20.03
CA VAL A 165 3.95 2.46 -18.94
C VAL A 165 5.26 1.74 -19.28
N ARG A 166 6.21 2.47 -19.86
CA ARG A 166 7.54 1.96 -20.24
C ARG A 166 8.64 2.43 -19.32
N SER A 167 8.48 3.57 -18.67
CA SER A 167 9.47 4.20 -17.81
C SER A 167 8.79 4.92 -16.64
N ILE A 168 9.35 4.81 -15.44
CA ILE A 168 8.85 5.61 -14.31
C ILE A 168 9.05 7.10 -14.59
N ARG A 169 10.12 7.47 -15.29
CA ARG A 169 10.45 8.88 -15.56
C ARG A 169 9.37 9.62 -16.34
N ASN A 170 8.80 8.99 -17.38
CA ASN A 170 7.93 9.68 -18.33
C ASN A 170 6.47 9.30 -18.19
N ASP A 171 6.18 8.12 -17.62
CA ASP A 171 4.85 7.51 -17.71
C ASP A 171 4.17 7.34 -16.34
N VAL A 172 4.80 7.80 -15.26
CA VAL A 172 4.26 7.75 -13.89
C VAL A 172 4.13 9.16 -13.33
N ASP A 173 2.93 9.52 -12.90
CA ASP A 173 2.60 10.85 -12.38
C ASP A 173 2.80 10.96 -10.86
N LEU A 174 2.61 9.85 -10.14
CA LEU A 174 2.72 9.79 -8.69
C LEU A 174 3.31 8.45 -8.24
N ILE A 175 4.18 8.49 -7.24
CA ILE A 175 4.68 7.31 -6.54
C ILE A 175 4.10 7.30 -5.13
N PHE A 176 3.38 6.25 -4.79
CA PHE A 176 2.81 6.00 -3.47
C PHE A 176 3.48 4.79 -2.83
N VAL A 177 4.04 4.95 -1.64
CA VAL A 177 4.78 3.89 -0.95
C VAL A 177 4.22 3.70 0.44
N THR A 178 3.80 2.49 0.76
CA THR A 178 3.58 2.06 2.15
C THR A 178 4.74 1.19 2.56
N THR A 179 5.37 1.48 3.69
CA THR A 179 6.58 0.77 4.14
C THR A 179 6.63 0.64 5.66
N VAL A 180 7.34 -0.37 6.13
CA VAL A 180 7.56 -0.66 7.56
C VAL A 180 9.01 -0.55 8.02
N GLY A 181 9.89 -0.06 7.14
CA GLY A 181 11.32 0.16 7.42
C GLY A 181 12.20 -0.23 6.24
N SER A 182 13.52 -0.01 6.37
CA SER A 182 14.49 -0.51 5.39
C SER A 182 14.56 -2.04 5.48
N PRO A 183 14.53 -2.77 4.36
CA PRO A 183 14.89 -4.19 4.33
C PRO A 183 16.42 -4.35 4.52
N GLY A 184 16.93 -3.95 5.69
CA GLY A 184 18.38 -3.92 5.98
C GLY A 184 19.15 -2.89 5.17
#